data_AF-A0A1Y4RUG9-F1
#
_entry.id   AF-A0A1Y4RUG9-F1
#
_cell.length_a   1.000
_cell.length_b   1.000
_cell.length_c   1.000
_cell.angle_alpha   90.00
_cell.angle_beta   90.00
_cell.angle_gamma   90.00
#
_symmetry.space_group_name_H-M   'P 1'
#
loop_
_entity.id
_entity.type
_entity.pdbx_description
1 polymer ?
#
loop_
_entity_poly.entity_id
_entity_poly.type
_entity_poly.pdbx_seq_one_letter_code
_entity_poly.pdbx_strand_id
1 'polypeptide(L)'
;MLHPSYTDLMKVVNSEVEEGETPVVNSRYSIVLATAKRARQIIAGETPLVEANGKKPLSIAIQELENGKIKILSEEEAAAQEALEAKAAEEAAERAEAARAAEEEKAEEAAEEGAAADGEE
;
A
#
# COMPACT_ATOMS: atom_id res chain seq x y z
N MET A 1 -20.24 -22.24 -16.48
CA MET A 1 -20.62 -21.34 -15.36
C MET A 1 -19.83 -20.05 -15.51
N LEU A 2 -20.33 -18.93 -14.97
CA LEU A 2 -19.55 -17.69 -14.89
C LEU A 2 -18.37 -17.89 -13.94
N HIS A 3 -17.15 -17.68 -14.43
CA HIS A 3 -15.93 -17.73 -13.64
C HIS A 3 -15.31 -16.32 -13.51
N PRO A 4 -14.66 -16.02 -12.38
CA PRO A 4 -14.54 -16.88 -11.20
C PRO A 4 -15.86 -17.00 -10.43
N SER A 5 -16.11 -18.19 -9.87
CA SER A 5 -17.19 -18.39 -8.92
C SER A 5 -16.76 -17.91 -7.53
N TYR A 6 -17.72 -17.70 -6.63
CA TYR A 6 -17.40 -17.34 -5.25
C TYR A 6 -16.52 -18.39 -4.55
N THR A 7 -16.74 -19.67 -4.84
CA THR A 7 -15.91 -20.76 -4.29
C THR A 7 -14.47 -20.66 -4.79
N ASP A 8 -14.28 -20.26 -6.05
CA ASP A 8 -12.94 -20.05 -6.61
C ASP A 8 -12.23 -18.90 -5.88
N LEU A 9 -12.92 -17.78 -5.68
CA LEU A 9 -12.37 -16.62 -4.96
C LEU A 9 -12.04 -16.96 -3.50
N MET A 10 -12.87 -17.74 -2.80
CA MET A 10 -12.57 -18.16 -1.43
C MET A 10 -11.31 -19.01 -1.32
N LYS A 11 -11.08 -19.90 -2.30
CA LYS A 11 -9.86 -20.71 -2.33
C LYS A 11 -8.63 -19.85 -2.54
N VAL A 12 -8.70 -18.87 -3.45
CA VAL A 12 -7.60 -17.94 -3.71
C VAL A 12 -7.29 -17.11 -2.47
N VAL A 13 -8.29 -16.57 -1.79
CA VAL A 13 -8.04 -15.70 -0.62
C VAL A 13 -7.51 -16.50 0.57
N ASN A 14 -8.02 -17.72 0.78
CA ASN A 14 -7.57 -18.55 1.91
C ASN A 14 -6.37 -19.44 1.57
N SER A 15 -5.77 -19.35 0.37
CA SER A 15 -4.67 -20.25 -0.02
C SER A 15 -3.38 -20.00 0.75
N GLU A 16 -3.25 -18.83 1.37
CA GLU A 16 -2.08 -18.44 2.15
C GLU A 16 -2.20 -18.79 3.65
N VAL A 17 -3.36 -19.32 4.08
CA VAL A 17 -3.60 -19.71 5.48
C VAL A 17 -3.12 -21.15 5.70
N GLU A 18 -2.34 -21.39 6.76
CA GLU A 18 -1.85 -22.73 7.06
C GLU A 18 -3.00 -23.67 7.45
N GLU A 19 -2.87 -24.95 7.09
CA GLU A 19 -3.89 -25.97 7.42
C GLU A 19 -4.02 -26.12 8.94
N GLY A 20 -5.14 -25.60 9.48
CA GLY A 20 -5.44 -25.60 10.92
C GLY A 20 -5.61 -24.21 11.52
N GLU A 21 -5.21 -23.16 10.81
CA GLU A 21 -5.46 -21.78 11.21
C GLU A 21 -6.85 -21.29 10.79
N THR A 22 -7.31 -20.21 11.42
CA THR A 22 -8.61 -19.60 11.10
C THR A 22 -8.57 -18.98 9.71
N PRO A 23 -9.46 -19.38 8.78
CA PRO A 23 -9.48 -18.82 7.44
C PRO A 23 -9.84 -17.34 7.46
N VAL A 24 -9.14 -16.56 6.64
CA VAL A 24 -9.32 -15.12 6.48
C VAL A 24 -10.75 -14.77 6.06
N VAL A 25 -11.35 -15.58 5.18
CA VAL A 25 -12.74 -15.40 4.75
C VAL A 25 -13.57 -16.66 4.87
N ASN A 26 -14.65 -16.55 5.65
CA ASN A 26 -15.65 -17.60 5.87
C ASN A 26 -16.99 -17.32 5.14
N SER A 27 -17.16 -16.13 4.57
CA SER A 27 -18.47 -15.68 4.07
C SER A 27 -18.41 -14.97 2.72
N ARG A 28 -19.53 -15.04 1.98
CA ARG A 28 -19.72 -14.36 0.69
C ARG A 28 -19.63 -12.86 0.85
N TYR A 29 -20.15 -12.39 1.97
CA TYR A 29 -20.23 -10.98 2.30
C TYR A 29 -18.84 -10.35 2.40
N SER A 30 -17.84 -11.07 2.92
CA SER A 30 -16.47 -10.56 3.04
C SER A 30 -15.86 -10.25 1.67
N ILE A 31 -16.01 -11.15 0.71
CA ILE A 31 -15.53 -10.95 -0.67
C ILE A 31 -16.28 -9.80 -1.35
N VAL A 32 -17.60 -9.73 -1.19
CA VAL A 32 -18.41 -8.66 -1.77
C VAL A 32 -18.01 -7.30 -1.19
N LEU A 33 -17.76 -7.21 0.11
CA LEU A 33 -17.37 -5.96 0.75
C LEU A 33 -15.98 -5.50 0.30
N ALA A 34 -15.01 -6.41 0.26
CA ALA A 34 -13.64 -6.10 -0.17
C ALA A 34 -13.62 -5.63 -1.64
N THR A 35 -14.26 -6.37 -2.54
CA THR A 35 -14.34 -6.01 -3.97
C THR A 35 -15.12 -4.73 -4.20
N ALA A 36 -16.18 -4.46 -3.42
CA ALA A 36 -16.91 -3.19 -3.49
C ALA A 36 -16.07 -2.00 -2.99
N LYS A 37 -15.32 -2.17 -1.89
CA LYS A 37 -14.38 -1.15 -1.39
C LYS A 37 -13.33 -0.83 -2.45
N ARG A 38 -12.72 -1.87 -3.04
CA ARG A 38 -11.72 -1.71 -4.10
C ARG A 38 -12.28 -1.07 -5.36
N ALA A 39 -13.49 -1.44 -5.77
CA ALA A 39 -14.15 -0.82 -6.93
C ALA A 39 -14.34 0.70 -6.72
N ARG A 40 -14.67 1.14 -5.50
CA ARG A 40 -14.79 2.57 -5.17
C ARG A 40 -13.45 3.30 -5.24
N GLN A 41 -12.37 2.67 -4.80
CA GLN A 41 -11.01 3.20 -4.94
C GLN A 41 -10.65 3.45 -6.41
N ILE A 42 -10.93 2.47 -7.28
CA ILE A 42 -10.72 2.61 -8.73
C ILE A 42 -11.57 3.76 -9.30
N ILE A 43 -12.83 3.89 -8.86
CA ILE A 43 -13.71 5.01 -9.26
C ILE A 43 -13.16 6.36 -8.78
N ALA A 44 -12.53 6.41 -7.60
CA ALA A 44 -11.91 7.60 -7.05
C ALA A 44 -10.59 7.99 -7.77
N GLY A 45 -10.14 7.19 -8.73
CA GLY A 45 -8.96 7.46 -9.55
C GLY A 45 -7.72 6.64 -9.18
N GLU A 46 -7.81 5.71 -8.23
CA GLU A 46 -6.70 4.79 -7.97
C GLU A 46 -6.40 3.94 -9.20
N THR A 47 -5.11 3.70 -9.45
CA THR A 47 -4.66 2.93 -10.62
C THR A 47 -5.02 1.45 -10.44
N PRO A 48 -5.70 0.83 -11.42
CA PRO A 48 -5.89 -0.61 -11.47
C PRO A 48 -4.58 -1.39 -11.46
N LEU A 49 -4.53 -2.50 -10.73
CA LEU A 49 -3.39 -3.42 -10.66
C LEU A 49 -3.43 -4.50 -11.74
N VAL A 50 -4.51 -4.53 -12.53
CA VAL A 50 -4.71 -5.39 -13.69
C VAL A 50 -5.17 -4.56 -14.87
N GLU A 51 -5.03 -5.09 -16.07
CA GLU A 51 -5.45 -4.40 -17.29
C GLU A 51 -6.96 -4.12 -17.28
N ALA A 52 -7.30 -2.83 -17.30
CA ALA A 52 -8.68 -2.38 -17.24
C ALA A 52 -9.49 -2.79 -18.48
N ASN A 53 -8.90 -2.78 -19.69
CA ASN A 53 -9.51 -3.25 -20.94
C ASN A 53 -11.00 -2.83 -21.14
N GLY A 54 -11.37 -1.62 -20.70
CA GLY A 54 -12.75 -1.10 -20.76
C GLY A 54 -13.76 -1.77 -19.80
N LYS A 55 -13.29 -2.61 -18.88
CA LYS A 55 -14.12 -3.31 -17.89
C LYS A 55 -14.66 -2.34 -16.84
N LYS A 56 -15.77 -2.76 -16.22
CA LYS A 56 -16.36 -2.02 -15.09
C LYS A 56 -15.42 -2.12 -13.88
N PRO A 57 -15.35 -1.09 -13.01
CA PRO A 57 -14.48 -1.09 -11.83
C PRO A 57 -14.64 -2.32 -10.93
N LEU A 58 -15.86 -2.82 -10.77
CA LEU A 58 -16.11 -4.03 -9.98
C LEU A 58 -15.49 -5.29 -10.62
N SER A 59 -15.56 -5.41 -11.94
CA SER A 59 -14.93 -6.53 -12.66
C SER A 59 -13.41 -6.50 -12.52
N ILE A 60 -12.82 -5.31 -12.53
CA ILE A 60 -11.39 -5.11 -12.31
C ILE A 60 -11.04 -5.55 -10.88
N ALA A 61 -11.77 -5.08 -9.86
CA ALA A 61 -11.54 -5.45 -8.47
C ALA A 61 -11.63 -6.97 -8.22
N ILE A 62 -12.58 -7.66 -8.88
CA ILE A 62 -12.69 -9.13 -8.78
C ILE A 62 -11.46 -9.81 -9.40
N GLN A 63 -10.98 -9.33 -10.56
CA GLN A 63 -9.78 -9.88 -11.19
C GLN A 63 -8.50 -9.59 -10.42
N GLU A 64 -8.41 -8.42 -9.78
CA GLU A 64 -7.32 -8.12 -8.86
C GLU A 64 -7.30 -9.10 -7.70
N LEU A 65 -8.48 -9.44 -7.13
CA LEU A 65 -8.58 -10.42 -6.06
C LEU A 65 -8.22 -11.83 -6.53
N GLU A 66 -8.75 -12.25 -7.68
CA GLU A 66 -8.47 -13.57 -8.28
C GLU A 66 -6.97 -13.75 -8.59
N ASN A 67 -6.30 -12.69 -9.03
CA ASN A 67 -4.87 -12.70 -9.32
C ASN A 67 -3.99 -12.45 -8.08
N GLY A 68 -4.58 -12.35 -6.87
CA GLY A 68 -3.86 -12.08 -5.63
C GLY A 68 -3.20 -10.69 -5.56
N LYS A 69 -3.61 -9.75 -6.42
CA LYS A 69 -3.07 -8.37 -6.44
C LYS A 69 -3.59 -7.53 -5.28
N ILE A 70 -4.76 -7.88 -4.78
CA ILE A 70 -5.31 -7.34 -3.53
C ILE A 70 -5.53 -8.50 -2.57
N LYS A 71 -5.35 -8.25 -1.27
CA LYS A 71 -5.56 -9.21 -0.21
C LYS A 71 -6.62 -8.70 0.76
N ILE A 72 -7.40 -9.64 1.31
CA ILE A 72 -8.26 -9.36 2.45
C ILE A 72 -7.41 -9.68 3.67
N LEU A 73 -7.27 -8.73 4.58
CA LEU A 73 -6.52 -8.92 5.82
C LEU A 73 -7.49 -9.23 6.95
N SER A 74 -7.05 -10.07 7.89
CA SER A 74 -7.70 -10.21 9.20
C SER A 74 -7.53 -8.93 10.03
N GLU A 75 -8.31 -8.80 11.10
CA GLU A 75 -8.21 -7.63 12.00
C GLU A 75 -6.81 -7.51 12.64
N GLU A 76 -6.19 -8.64 12.97
CA GLU A 76 -4.85 -8.70 13.55
C GLU A 76 -3.77 -8.29 12.54
N GLU A 77 -3.85 -8.81 11.31
CA GLU A 77 -2.94 -8.42 10.22
C GLU A 77 -3.10 -6.95 9.82
N ALA A 78 -4.34 -6.46 9.78
CA ALA A 78 -4.62 -5.06 9.49
C ALA A 78 -4.02 -4.14 10.56
N ALA A 79 -4.20 -4.47 11.84
CA ALA A 79 -3.63 -3.70 12.94
C ALA A 79 -2.09 -3.73 12.95
N ALA A 80 -1.50 -4.90 12.67
CA ALA A 80 -0.05 -5.04 12.55
C ALA A 80 0.52 -4.20 11.39
N GLN A 81 -0.17 -4.19 10.25
CA GLN A 81 0.24 -3.42 9.08
C GLN A 81 0.07 -1.91 9.31
N GLU A 82 -1.02 -1.46 9.93
CA GLU A 82 -1.17 -0.05 10.32
C GLU A 82 -0.07 0.40 11.29
N ALA A 83 0.32 -0.45 12.25
CA ALA A 83 1.42 -0.14 13.17
C ALA A 83 2.78 -0.07 12.46
N LEU A 84 3.03 -0.95 11.48
CA LEU A 84 4.23 -0.91 10.66
C LEU A 84 4.27 0.33 9.77
N GLU A 85 3.15 0.69 9.13
CA GLU A 85 3.03 1.89 8.29
C GLU A 85 3.20 3.17 9.13
N ALA A 86 2.66 3.22 10.34
CA ALA A 86 2.86 4.32 11.27
C ALA A 86 4.33 4.48 11.67
N LYS A 87 5.01 3.38 12.03
CA LYS A 87 6.45 3.40 12.34
C LYS A 87 7.29 3.80 11.13
N ALA A 88 6.97 3.29 9.94
CA ALA A 88 7.69 3.64 8.72
C ALA A 88 7.50 5.11 8.34
N ALA A 89 6.32 5.68 8.58
CA ALA A 89 6.05 7.10 8.37
C ALA A 89 6.82 7.98 9.37
N GLU A 90 6.89 7.57 10.63
CA GLU A 90 7.68 8.24 11.68
C GLU A 90 9.18 8.21 11.36
N GLU A 91 9.73 7.03 11.01
CA GLU A 91 11.13 6.88 10.58
C GLU A 91 11.44 7.67 9.30
N ALA A 92 10.52 7.70 8.33
CA ALA A 92 10.70 8.50 7.11
C ALA A 92 10.69 10.01 7.40
N ALA A 93 9.88 10.46 8.35
CA ALA A 93 9.85 11.85 8.79
C ALA A 93 11.14 12.23 9.52
N GLU A 94 11.61 11.42 10.47
CA GLU A 94 12.89 11.62 11.17
C GLU A 94 14.06 11.66 10.18
N ARG A 95 14.08 10.76 9.20
CA ARG A 95 15.16 10.69 8.20
C ARG A 95 15.14 11.89 7.26
N ALA A 96 13.96 12.41 6.92
CA ALA A 96 13.81 13.62 6.11
C ALA A 96 14.22 14.88 6.89
N GLU A 97 13.94 14.92 8.20
CA GLU A 97 14.36 16.01 9.09
C GLU A 97 15.89 16.02 9.28
N ALA A 98 16.50 14.86 9.54
CA ALA A 98 17.95 14.72 9.65
C ALA A 98 18.68 15.08 8.34
N ALA A 99 18.09 14.73 7.18
CA ALA A 99 18.64 15.10 5.88
C ALA A 99 18.60 16.62 5.64
N ARG A 100 17.52 17.30 6.05
CA ARG A 100 17.41 18.77 5.97
C ARG A 100 18.40 19.48 6.88
N ALA A 101 18.56 19.03 8.13
CA ALA A 101 19.51 19.62 9.06
C ALA A 101 20.96 19.54 8.57
N ALA A 102 21.35 18.40 7.98
CA ALA A 102 22.68 18.22 7.39
C ALA A 102 22.91 19.06 6.12
N GLU A 103 21.84 19.39 5.39
CA GLU A 103 21.91 20.27 4.21
C GLU A 103 22.06 21.74 4.62
N GLU A 104 21.37 22.18 5.68
CA GLU A 104 21.53 23.50 6.28
C GLU A 104 22.93 23.69 6.87
N GLU A 105 23.46 22.71 7.62
CA GLU A 105 24.80 22.79 8.22
C GLU A 105 25.90 22.90 7.15
N LYS A 106 25.79 22.15 6.05
CA LYS A 106 26.70 22.27 4.90
C LYS A 106 26.59 23.60 4.16
N ALA A 107 25.39 24.19 4.11
CA ALA A 107 25.19 25.49 3.48
C ALA A 107 25.78 26.62 4.34
N GLU A 108 25.74 26.48 5.67
CA GLU A 108 26.35 27.42 6.62
C GLU A 108 27.89 27.35 6.59
N GLU A 109 28.46 26.15 6.55
CA GLU A 109 29.91 25.92 6.44
C GLU A 109 30.48 26.47 5.11
N ALA A 110 29.75 26.30 4.00
CA ALA A 110 30.14 26.86 2.70
C ALA A 110 30.01 28.39 2.61
N ALA A 111 29.11 28.99 3.39
CA ALA A 111 28.98 30.44 3.49
C ALA A 111 30.10 31.07 4.33
N GLU A 112 30.63 30.34 5.32
CA GLU A 112 31.74 30.79 6.16
C GLU A 112 33.10 30.68 5.43
N GLU A 113 33.33 29.63 4.62
CA GLU A 113 34.54 29.51 3.78
C GLU A 113 34.57 30.53 2.61
N GLY A 114 33.41 30.92 2.07
CA GLY A 114 33.32 31.92 0.99
C GLY A 114 33.66 33.35 1.42
N ALA A 115 33.54 33.68 2.71
CA ALA A 115 33.82 35.01 3.24
C ALA A 115 35.33 35.28 3.48
N ALA A 116 36.18 34.25 3.46
CA ALA A 116 37.63 34.38 3.68
C ALA A 116 38.43 34.77 2.42
N ALA A 117 37.80 34.89 1.24
CA ALA A 117 38.48 35.11 -0.03
C ALA A 117 38.44 36.56 -0.58
N ASP A 118 37.68 37.49 0.02
CA ASP A 118 37.56 38.88 -0.47
C ASP A 118 38.35 39.88 0.39
N GLY A 119 39.55 39.48 0.82
CA GLY A 119 40.34 40.23 1.79
C GLY A 119 41.84 40.13 1.60
N GLU A 120 42.38 40.26 0.38
CA GLU A 120 43.77 40.71 0.23
C GLU A 120 44.01 41.37 -1.15
N GLU A 121 44.27 42.69 -1.04
CA GLU A 121 45.04 43.63 -1.90
C GLU A 121 44.67 43.87 -3.38
#